data_AF-A0A961VWW3-F1
#
_entry.id   AF-A0A961VWW3-F1
#
_cell.length_a   1.000
_cell.length_b   1.000
_cell.length_c   1.000
_cell.angle_alpha   90.00
_cell.angle_beta   90.00
_cell.angle_gamma   90.00
#
_symmetry.space_group_name_H-M   'P 1'
#
loop_
_entity.id
_entity.type
_entity.pdbx_description
1 polymer ?
#
loop_
_entity_poly.entity_id
_entity_poly.type
_entity_poly.pdbx_seq_one_letter_code
_entity_poly.pdbx_strand_id
1 'polypeptide(L)'
;MITLKMFDPMTLVILAALNPAVIVVGFVMGLKADQWQKLIVAAFAAALAGFLLLYFAIFVGALHASSLGGEAGIVALQVVFGLFWAIAGNLLAKRIRKIS
;
A
#
# COMPACT_ATOMS: atom_id res chain seq x y z
N MET A 1 10.69 32.52 -9.28
CA MET A 1 10.05 31.57 -10.20
C MET A 1 9.75 30.30 -9.42
N ILE A 2 8.52 29.79 -9.45
CA ILE A 2 8.15 28.53 -8.79
C ILE A 2 8.59 27.40 -9.73
N THR A 3 9.69 26.73 -9.40
CA THR A 3 10.16 25.57 -10.15
C THR A 3 9.42 24.33 -9.65
N LEU A 4 8.39 23.91 -10.39
CA LEU A 4 7.72 22.64 -10.13
C LEU A 4 8.68 21.50 -10.43
N LYS A 5 8.90 20.60 -9.46
CA LYS A 5 9.69 19.39 -9.68
C LYS A 5 8.99 18.49 -10.70
N MET A 6 9.76 17.80 -11.54
CA MET A 6 9.23 16.86 -12.52
C MET A 6 8.57 15.68 -11.80
N PHE A 7 7.25 15.54 -11.95
CA PHE A 7 6.47 14.42 -11.44
C PHE A 7 6.85 13.15 -12.21
N ASP A 8 7.29 12.12 -11.49
CA ASP A 8 7.58 10.80 -12.06
C ASP A 8 6.52 9.78 -11.61
N PRO A 9 5.46 9.56 -12.40
CA PRO A 9 4.39 8.64 -12.05
C PRO A 9 4.86 7.18 -11.97
N MET A 10 5.86 6.80 -12.76
CA MET A 10 6.30 5.41 -12.83
C MET A 10 6.99 5.01 -11.53
N THR A 11 7.84 5.88 -11.00
CA THR A 11 8.48 5.67 -9.69
C THR A 11 7.44 5.51 -8.59
N LEU A 12 6.36 6.30 -8.59
CA LEU A 12 5.29 6.15 -7.59
C LEU A 12 4.56 4.81 -7.70
N VAL A 13 4.26 4.35 -8.92
CA VAL A 13 3.63 3.05 -9.15
C VAL A 13 4.52 1.92 -8.64
N ILE A 14 5.81 1.94 -8.99
CA ILE A 14 6.77 0.91 -8.57
C ILE A 14 6.91 0.90 -7.04
N LEU A 15 7.07 2.07 -6.42
CA LEU A 15 7.19 2.20 -4.97
C LEU A 15 5.93 1.67 -4.27
N ALA A 16 4.73 1.98 -4.75
CA ALA A 16 3.50 1.51 -4.15
C ALA A 16 3.28 -0.01 -4.37
N ALA A 17 3.59 -0.52 -5.56
CA ALA A 17 3.39 -1.92 -5.93
C ALA A 17 4.34 -2.87 -5.18
N LEU A 18 5.60 -2.45 -4.99
CA LEU A 18 6.65 -3.25 -4.36
C LEU A 18 6.84 -2.94 -2.87
N ASN A 19 5.96 -2.12 -2.26
CA ASN A 19 6.06 -1.80 -0.84
C ASN A 19 5.73 -3.04 0.01
N PRO A 20 6.71 -3.61 0.75
CA PRO A 20 6.48 -4.83 1.51
C PRO A 20 5.45 -4.65 2.63
N ALA A 21 5.34 -3.45 3.22
CA ALA A 21 4.32 -3.18 4.23
C ALA A 21 2.90 -3.20 3.63
N VAL A 22 2.71 -2.66 2.42
CA VAL A 22 1.41 -2.71 1.73
C VAL A 22 1.00 -4.15 1.43
N ILE A 23 1.95 -4.95 0.91
CA ILE A 23 1.73 -6.36 0.58
C ILE A 23 1.33 -7.15 1.83
N VAL A 24 2.17 -7.09 2.87
CA VAL A 24 1.98 -7.90 4.09
C VAL A 24 0.70 -7.50 4.82
N VAL A 25 0.50 -6.20 5.08
CA VAL A 25 -0.66 -5.73 5.86
C VAL A 25 -1.95 -5.98 5.08
N GLY A 26 -1.98 -5.65 3.79
CA GLY A 26 -3.15 -5.89 2.93
C GLY A 26 -3.52 -7.37 2.92
N PHE A 27 -2.56 -8.25 2.64
CA PHE A 27 -2.79 -9.69 2.57
C PHE A 27 -3.23 -10.29 3.91
N VAL A 28 -2.51 -10.00 5.00
CA VAL A 28 -2.78 -10.57 6.33
C VAL A 28 -4.13 -10.10 6.86
N MET A 29 -4.50 -8.84 6.68
CA MET A 29 -5.82 -8.35 7.06
C MET A 29 -6.93 -8.92 6.16
N GLY A 30 -6.64 -9.09 4.86
CA GLY A 30 -7.53 -9.75 3.91
C GLY A 30 -7.91 -11.18 4.32
N LEU A 31 -6.96 -11.96 4.86
CA LEU A 31 -7.21 -13.31 5.37
C LEU A 31 -8.26 -13.36 6.49
N LYS A 32 -8.41 -12.25 7.24
CA LYS A 32 -9.34 -12.11 8.38
C LYS A 32 -10.59 -11.29 8.04
N ALA A 33 -10.80 -10.96 6.76
CA ALA A 33 -11.91 -10.11 6.34
C ALA A 33 -13.21 -10.92 6.16
N ASP A 34 -14.08 -10.89 7.17
CA ASP A 34 -15.39 -11.59 7.09
C ASP A 34 -16.48 -10.80 6.34
N GLN A 35 -16.24 -9.52 6.06
CA GLN A 35 -17.17 -8.63 5.37
C GLN A 35 -16.44 -7.82 4.30
N TRP A 36 -17.14 -7.43 3.24
CA TRP A 36 -16.55 -6.65 2.15
C TRP A 36 -16.02 -5.28 2.62
N GLN A 37 -16.66 -4.65 3.60
CA GLN A 37 -16.22 -3.39 4.20
C GLN A 37 -14.85 -3.51 4.89
N LYS A 38 -14.52 -4.69 5.46
CA LYS A 38 -13.22 -4.92 6.09
C LYS A 38 -12.06 -4.90 5.08
N LEU A 39 -12.33 -5.17 3.79
CA LEU A 39 -11.30 -5.07 2.74
C LEU A 39 -10.90 -3.62 2.48
N ILE A 40 -11.86 -2.70 2.54
CA ILE A 40 -11.59 -1.25 2.43
C ILE A 40 -10.73 -0.80 3.61
N VAL A 41 -11.09 -1.23 4.83
CA VAL A 41 -10.28 -0.94 6.03
C VAL A 41 -8.87 -1.52 5.91
N ALA A 42 -8.74 -2.76 5.42
CA ALA A 42 -7.44 -3.38 5.15
C ALA A 42 -6.60 -2.60 4.13
N ALA A 43 -7.23 -2.08 3.07
CA ALA A 43 -6.56 -1.27 2.06
C ALA A 43 -6.00 0.03 2.64
N PHE A 44 -6.79 0.74 3.46
CA PHE A 44 -6.32 1.96 4.14
C PHE A 44 -5.23 1.66 5.17
N ALA A 45 -5.37 0.58 5.94
CA ALA A 45 -4.35 0.15 6.89
C ALA A 45 -3.02 -0.20 6.19
N ALA A 46 -3.09 -0.90 5.05
CA ALA A 46 -1.94 -1.20 4.21
C ALA A 46 -1.29 0.07 3.67
N ALA A 47 -2.08 1.05 3.22
CA ALA A 47 -1.56 2.32 2.73
C ALA A 47 -0.87 3.14 3.83
N LEU A 48 -1.45 3.19 5.02
CA LEU A 48 -0.83 3.85 6.18
C LEU A 48 0.47 3.17 6.58
N ALA A 49 0.48 1.83 6.66
CA ALA A 49 1.69 1.07 6.97
C ALA A 49 2.78 1.27 5.91
N GLY A 50 2.40 1.25 4.63
CA GLY A 50 3.30 1.53 3.51
C GLY A 50 3.91 2.92 3.56
N PHE A 51 3.09 3.93 3.84
CA PHE A 51 3.54 5.31 4.01
C PHE A 51 4.51 5.46 5.19
N LEU A 52 4.18 4.87 6.35
CA LEU A 52 5.05 4.89 7.52
C LEU A 52 6.40 4.20 7.24
N LEU A 53 6.40 3.09 6.50
CA LEU A 53 7.64 2.42 6.11
C LEU A 53 8.50 3.31 5.21
N LEU A 54 7.90 3.96 4.20
CA LEU A 54 8.62 4.89 3.32
C LEU A 54 9.15 6.09 4.09
N TYR A 55 8.33 6.68 4.96
CA TYR A 55 8.74 7.78 5.83
C TYR A 55 9.92 7.37 6.72
N PHE A 56 9.87 6.19 7.33
CA PHE A 56 10.96 5.68 8.16
C PHE A 56 12.23 5.43 7.34
N ALA A 57 12.12 4.84 6.14
CA ALA A 57 13.25 4.62 5.25
C ALA A 57 13.94 5.92 4.83
N ILE A 58 13.16 6.99 4.62
CA ILE A 58 13.69 8.33 4.35
C ILE A 58 14.35 8.90 5.61
N PHE A 59 13.69 8.78 6.77
CA PHE A 59 14.17 9.29 8.04
C PHE A 59 15.54 8.72 8.43
N VAL A 60 15.77 7.42 8.20
CA VAL A 60 17.06 6.77 8.48
C VAL A 60 18.09 6.94 7.36
N GLY A 61 17.77 7.67 6.29
CA GLY A 61 18.65 7.91 5.15
C GLY A 61 18.82 6.72 4.20
N ALA A 62 18.00 5.67 4.33
CA ALA A 62 18.01 4.53 3.41
C ALA A 62 17.45 4.90 2.02
N LEU A 63 16.56 5.89 1.96
CA LEU A 63 16.05 6.47 0.71
C LEU A 63 16.21 7.99 0.70
N HIS A 64 16.70 8.55 -0.40
CA HIS A 64 16.73 10.00 -0.59
C HIS A 64 15.43 10.46 -1.24
N ALA A 65 14.60 11.17 -0.47
CA ALA A 65 13.39 11.79 -0.99
C ALA A 65 13.60 13.28 -1.26
N SER A 66 13.15 13.72 -2.43
CA SER A 66 13.04 15.13 -2.75
C SER A 66 11.56 15.51 -2.81
N SER A 67 11.07 16.27 -1.82
CA SER A 67 9.66 16.73 -1.64
C SER A 67 8.95 17.25 -2.91
N LEU A 68 7.63 17.41 -3.01
CA LEU A 68 6.44 16.83 -2.33
C LEU A 68 5.27 16.83 -3.35
N GLY A 69 5.57 16.40 -4.59
CA GLY A 69 4.61 16.39 -5.70
C GLY A 69 3.82 15.09 -5.83
N GLY A 70 4.14 14.06 -5.03
CA GLY A 70 3.74 12.68 -5.26
C GLY A 70 3.18 11.96 -4.05
N GLU A 71 3.06 12.60 -2.89
CA GLU A 71 2.73 11.94 -1.63
C GLU A 71 1.25 11.62 -1.50
N ALA A 72 0.39 12.51 -2.02
CA ALA A 72 -1.01 12.14 -2.21
C ALA A 72 -1.13 10.97 -3.22
N GLY A 73 -0.29 10.98 -4.27
CA GLY A 73 -0.23 9.93 -5.27
C GLY A 73 0.24 8.59 -4.71
N ILE A 74 1.28 8.57 -3.87
CA ILE A 74 1.78 7.34 -3.25
C ILE A 74 0.75 6.77 -2.30
N VAL A 75 0.10 7.60 -1.47
CA VAL A 75 -0.95 7.13 -0.57
C VAL A 75 -2.12 6.55 -1.37
N ALA A 76 -2.60 7.25 -2.41
CA ALA A 76 -3.69 6.77 -3.26
C ALA A 76 -3.34 5.43 -3.95
N LEU A 77 -2.14 5.31 -4.53
CA LEU A 77 -1.68 4.08 -5.16
C LEU A 77 -1.54 2.94 -4.13
N GLN A 78 -1.01 3.22 -2.94
CA GLN A 78 -0.91 2.20 -1.89
C GLN A 78 -2.28 1.74 -1.38
N VAL A 79 -3.33 2.58 -1.42
CA VAL A 79 -4.70 2.13 -1.14
C VAL A 79 -5.17 1.14 -2.22
N VAL A 80 -4.93 1.45 -3.49
CA VAL A 80 -5.30 0.56 -4.61
C VAL A 80 -4.57 -0.79 -4.51
N PHE A 81 -3.25 -0.77 -4.33
CA PHE A 81 -2.47 -2.00 -4.15
C PHE A 81 -2.79 -2.73 -2.85
N GLY A 82 -3.05 -2.00 -1.77
CA GLY A 82 -3.51 -2.56 -0.49
C GLY A 82 -4.83 -3.30 -0.64
N LEU A 83 -5.78 -2.76 -1.41
CA LEU A 83 -7.05 -3.40 -1.73
C LEU A 83 -6.83 -4.67 -2.55
N PHE A 84 -5.96 -4.62 -3.56
CA PHE A 84 -5.60 -5.79 -4.36
C PHE A 84 -5.10 -6.95 -3.47
N TRP A 85 -4.16 -6.67 -2.55
CA TRP A 85 -3.63 -7.69 -1.64
C TRP A 85 -4.66 -8.15 -0.59
N ALA A 86 -5.52 -7.26 -0.11
CA ALA A 86 -6.62 -7.62 0.78
C ALA A 86 -7.63 -8.56 0.10
N ILE A 87 -7.97 -8.31 -1.16
CA ILE A 87 -8.81 -9.20 -1.96
C ILE A 87 -8.12 -10.57 -2.14
N ALA A 88 -6.83 -10.59 -2.50
CA ALA A 88 -6.08 -11.84 -2.64
C ALA A 88 -6.09 -12.67 -1.35
N GLY A 89 -5.83 -12.05 -0.20
CA GLY A 89 -5.90 -12.70 1.11
C GLY A 89 -7.30 -13.25 1.41
N ASN A 90 -8.34 -12.47 1.17
CA ASN A 90 -9.73 -12.91 1.40
C ASN A 90 -10.14 -14.08 0.50
N LEU A 91 -9.75 -14.05 -0.79
CA LEU A 91 -10.02 -15.14 -1.72
C LEU A 91 -9.32 -16.43 -1.27
N LEU A 92 -8.08 -16.34 -0.80
CA LEU A 92 -7.36 -17.49 -0.25
C LEU A 92 -8.05 -18.03 1.00
N ALA A 93 -8.44 -17.16 1.95
CA ALA A 93 -9.15 -17.58 3.16
C ALA A 93 -10.46 -18.30 2.84
N LYS A 94 -11.26 -17.78 1.89
CA LYS A 94 -12.49 -18.43 1.43
C LYS A 94 -12.22 -19.80 0.80
N ARG A 95 -11.12 -19.92 0.03
CA ARG A 95 -10.72 -21.20 -0.58
C ARG A 95 -10.33 -22.24 0.47
N ILE A 96 -9.58 -21.85 1.50
CA ILE A 96 -9.18 -22.74 2.60
C ILE A 96 -10.41 -23.23 3.37
N ARG A 97 -11.34 -22.33 3.72
CA ARG A 97 -12.59 -22.68 4.44
C ARG A 97 -13.51 -23.63 3.65
N LYS A 98 -13.39 -23.70 2.32
CA LYS A 98 -14.19 -24.60 1.48
C LYS A 98 -13.65 -26.04 1.47
N ILE A 99 -12.38 -26.24 1.81
CA ILE A 99 -11.68 -27.54 1.75
C ILE A 99 -11.68 -28.23 3.13
N SER A 100 -11.82 -27.46 4.21
CA SER A 100 -11.98 -27.96 5.59
C SER A 100 -13.42 -28.40 5.87
#